data_AF-A0A0M9WEA5-F1
#
_entry.id   AF-A0A0M9WEA5-F1
#
_cell.length_a   1.000
_cell.length_b   1.000
_cell.length_c   1.000
_cell.angle_alpha   90.00
_cell.angle_beta   90.00
_cell.angle_gamma   90.00
#
_symmetry.space_group_name_H-M   'P 1'
#
loop_
_entity.id
_entity.type
_entity.pdbx_description
1 polymer ?
#
loop_
_entity_poly.entity_id
_entity_poly.type
_entity_poly.pdbx_seq_one_letter_code
_entity_poly.pdbx_strand_id
1 'polypeptide(L)'
;MSQPMRNPPTDISIWEQAYHDAWRHFQASILNVLDRLAWRSSSPGYRQTTIDQLDRLPIEVDNIRSTGQVMFEHVPGCRTVRGHHLTYFVVDFVRDCLNLDLRLNMLSWKLINRPDEDRTVYNRLLMILESIKDRIPD
;
A
#
# COMPACT_ATOMS: atom_id res chain seq x y z
N MET A 1 -20.08 -45.17 -10.72
CA MET A 1 -19.17 -44.06 -11.09
C MET A 1 -19.82 -42.78 -10.59
N SER A 2 -19.29 -42.18 -9.53
CA SER A 2 -19.83 -40.95 -8.94
C SER A 2 -18.79 -39.85 -9.14
N GLN A 3 -19.16 -38.78 -9.85
CA GLN A 3 -18.31 -37.62 -10.10
C GLN A 3 -17.98 -36.90 -8.78
N PRO A 4 -16.75 -36.42 -8.55
CA PRO A 4 -16.48 -35.49 -7.48
C PRO A 4 -17.04 -34.12 -7.88
N MET A 5 -18.00 -33.60 -7.10
CA MET A 5 -18.45 -32.22 -7.25
C MET A 5 -17.27 -31.28 -6.98
N ARG A 6 -17.03 -30.39 -7.95
CA ARG A 6 -16.10 -29.26 -7.88
C ARG A 6 -16.39 -28.42 -6.63
N ASN A 7 -15.33 -28.08 -5.89
CA ASN A 7 -15.37 -27.11 -4.79
C ASN A 7 -15.93 -25.75 -5.26
N PRO A 8 -16.92 -25.13 -4.58
CA PRO A 8 -17.25 -23.72 -4.72
C PRO A 8 -16.47 -22.86 -3.69
N PRO A 9 -16.46 -21.52 -3.85
CA PRO A 9 -15.28 -20.68 -3.65
C PRO A 9 -14.86 -20.65 -2.18
N THR A 10 -13.58 -20.51 -1.97
CA THR A 10 -13.08 -20.13 -0.67
C THR A 10 -13.48 -18.70 -0.37
N ASP A 11 -14.38 -18.55 0.58
CA ASP A 11 -14.65 -17.27 1.21
C ASP A 11 -13.34 -16.74 1.81
N ILE A 12 -12.87 -15.62 1.25
CA ILE A 12 -11.81 -14.81 1.84
C ILE A 12 -12.34 -14.35 3.22
N SER A 13 -11.55 -14.54 4.28
CA SER A 13 -11.99 -14.14 5.62
C SER A 13 -12.19 -12.61 5.69
N ILE A 14 -13.06 -12.12 6.59
CA ILE A 14 -13.28 -10.67 6.78
C ILE A 14 -11.96 -9.93 7.03
N TRP A 15 -11.03 -10.57 7.75
CA TRP A 15 -9.70 -10.02 8.03
C TRP A 15 -8.80 -9.96 6.81
N GLU A 16 -8.82 -10.99 5.97
CA GLU A 16 -8.07 -11.03 4.70
C GLU A 16 -8.62 -10.01 3.71
N GLN A 17 -9.94 -9.86 3.65
CA GLN A 17 -10.58 -8.81 2.86
C GLN A 17 -10.18 -7.42 3.34
N ALA A 18 -10.24 -7.16 4.65
CA ALA A 18 -9.81 -5.88 5.22
C ALA A 18 -8.35 -5.56 4.91
N TYR A 19 -7.47 -6.58 4.95
CA TYR A 19 -6.07 -6.44 4.58
C TYR A 19 -5.90 -6.03 3.11
N HIS A 20 -6.61 -6.67 2.19
CA HIS A 20 -6.57 -6.30 0.77
C HIS A 20 -7.15 -4.91 0.51
N ASP A 21 -8.22 -4.54 1.21
CA ASP A 21 -8.82 -3.21 1.09
C ASP A 21 -7.88 -2.11 1.60
N ALA A 22 -7.10 -2.37 2.65
CA ALA A 22 -6.06 -1.45 3.11
C ALA A 22 -4.99 -1.21 2.02
N TRP A 23 -4.54 -2.26 1.32
CA TRP A 23 -3.60 -2.12 0.20
C TRP A 23 -4.19 -1.37 -0.99
N ARG A 24 -5.45 -1.64 -1.35
CA ARG A 24 -6.16 -0.90 -2.41
C ARG A 24 -6.31 0.58 -2.06
N HIS A 25 -6.64 0.88 -0.81
CA HIS A 25 -6.77 2.26 -0.35
C HIS A 25 -5.43 3.01 -0.43
N PHE A 26 -4.35 2.37 0.02
CA PHE A 26 -3.00 2.93 -0.10
C PHE A 26 -2.59 3.18 -1.56
N GLN A 27 -2.87 2.23 -2.47
CA GLN A 27 -2.63 2.40 -3.89
C GLN A 27 -3.40 3.61 -4.46
N ALA A 28 -4.69 3.74 -4.15
CA ALA A 28 -5.51 4.86 -4.59
C ALA A 28 -4.97 6.20 -4.07
N SER A 29 -4.52 6.24 -2.82
CA SER A 29 -3.89 7.43 -2.22
C SER A 29 -2.59 7.80 -2.94
N ILE A 30 -1.73 6.85 -3.30
CA ILE A 30 -0.53 7.10 -4.13
C ILE A 30 -0.93 7.67 -5.50
N LEU A 31 -1.92 7.06 -6.16
CA LEU A 31 -2.38 7.51 -7.49
C LEU A 31 -2.91 8.95 -7.46
N ASN A 32 -3.63 9.33 -6.40
CA ASN A 32 -4.09 10.70 -6.21
C ASN A 32 -2.93 11.70 -6.11
N VAL A 33 -1.87 11.37 -5.36
CA VAL A 33 -0.68 12.23 -5.26
C VAL A 33 0.05 12.30 -6.61
N LEU A 34 0.18 11.17 -7.30
CA LEU A 34 0.81 11.10 -8.62
C LEU A 34 0.08 11.96 -9.66
N ASP A 35 -1.26 11.86 -9.73
CA ASP A 35 -2.07 12.71 -10.60
C ASP A 35 -1.72 14.16 -10.33
N ARG A 36 -1.76 14.58 -9.06
CA ARG A 36 -1.46 15.97 -8.72
C ARG A 36 -0.07 16.45 -9.13
N LEU A 37 0.95 15.63 -8.89
CA LEU A 37 2.32 15.93 -9.30
C LEU A 37 2.47 16.01 -10.84
N ALA A 38 1.61 15.33 -11.61
CA ALA A 38 1.64 15.38 -13.07
C ALA A 38 1.13 16.71 -13.65
N TRP A 39 0.16 17.36 -12.99
CA TRP A 39 -0.40 18.65 -13.44
C TRP A 39 0.58 19.82 -13.33
N ARG A 40 1.68 19.69 -12.56
CA ARG A 40 2.75 20.70 -12.39
C ARG A 40 2.24 22.12 -12.17
N SER A 41 1.17 22.29 -11.38
CA SER A 41 0.65 23.62 -11.04
C SER A 41 1.63 24.36 -10.14
N SER A 42 1.91 25.62 -10.45
CA SER A 42 2.73 26.53 -9.64
C SER A 42 1.95 27.22 -8.52
N SER A 43 0.66 26.90 -8.34
CA SER A 43 -0.17 27.49 -7.30
C SER A 43 0.29 27.05 -5.90
N PRO A 44 0.55 27.99 -4.96
CA PRO A 44 0.95 27.64 -3.59
C PRO A 44 -0.06 26.74 -2.88
N GLY A 45 -1.37 27.00 -3.05
CA GLY A 45 -2.42 26.15 -2.46
C GLY A 45 -2.44 24.75 -3.06
N TYR A 46 -2.15 24.63 -4.36
CA TYR A 46 -2.06 23.33 -5.02
C TYR A 46 -0.90 22.50 -4.48
N ARG A 47 0.26 23.14 -4.29
CA ARG A 47 1.45 22.52 -3.71
C ARG A 47 1.18 22.05 -2.29
N GLN A 48 0.60 22.90 -1.44
CA GLN A 48 0.30 22.55 -0.05
C GLN A 48 -0.61 21.33 0.03
N THR A 49 -1.70 21.29 -0.75
CA THR A 49 -2.58 20.11 -0.79
C THR A 49 -1.85 18.84 -1.24
N THR A 50 -0.89 18.95 -2.15
CA THR A 50 -0.11 17.79 -2.60
C THR A 50 0.83 17.28 -1.49
N ILE A 51 1.43 18.20 -0.73
CA ILE A 51 2.21 17.87 0.49
C ILE A 51 1.30 17.20 1.51
N ASP A 52 0.14 17.79 1.82
CA ASP A 52 -0.80 17.25 2.81
C ASP A 52 -1.29 15.84 2.46
N GLN A 53 -1.44 15.53 1.17
CA GLN A 53 -1.80 14.19 0.72
C GLN A 53 -0.64 13.20 0.81
N LEU A 54 0.59 13.64 0.48
CA LEU A 54 1.79 12.83 0.60
C LEU A 54 2.08 12.49 2.08
N ASP A 55 1.89 13.44 2.98
CA ASP A 55 2.07 13.29 4.44
C ASP A 55 1.07 12.33 5.09
N ARG A 56 -0.03 12.00 4.39
CA ARG A 56 -0.99 10.99 4.85
C ARG A 56 -0.59 9.57 4.49
N LEU A 57 0.28 9.37 3.49
CA LEU A 57 0.67 8.02 3.05
C LEU A 57 1.32 7.17 4.17
N PRO A 58 2.16 7.72 5.07
CA PRO A 58 2.61 7.03 6.29
C PRO A 58 1.49 6.43 7.15
N ILE A 59 0.38 7.18 7.32
CA ILE A 59 -0.79 6.74 8.10
C ILE A 59 -1.42 5.51 7.45
N GLU A 60 -1.49 5.48 6.13
CA GLU A 60 -2.00 4.32 5.40
C GLU A 60 -1.10 3.08 5.53
N VAL A 61 0.22 3.26 5.60
CA VAL A 61 1.16 2.17 5.89
C VAL A 61 0.96 1.62 7.31
N ASP A 62 0.70 2.48 8.29
CA ASP A 62 0.37 2.06 9.65
C ASP A 62 -0.98 1.31 9.71
N ASN A 63 -1.99 1.76 8.96
CA ASN A 63 -3.28 1.06 8.83
C ASN A 63 -3.10 -0.35 8.24
N ILE A 64 -2.28 -0.47 7.19
CA ILE A 64 -1.92 -1.76 6.59
C ILE A 64 -1.22 -2.64 7.62
N ARG A 65 -0.22 -2.12 8.35
CA ARG A 65 0.52 -2.87 9.36
C ARG A 65 -0.42 -3.42 10.43
N SER A 66 -1.28 -2.56 10.97
CA SER A 66 -2.25 -2.93 12.00
C SER A 66 -3.21 -4.02 11.51
N THR A 67 -3.79 -3.83 10.32
CA THR A 67 -4.74 -4.78 9.74
C THR A 67 -4.07 -6.13 9.43
N GLY A 68 -2.85 -6.10 8.88
CA GLY A 68 -2.07 -7.31 8.60
C GLY A 68 -1.73 -8.07 9.87
N GLN A 69 -1.35 -7.38 10.95
CA GLN A 69 -1.07 -8.02 12.23
C GLN A 69 -2.31 -8.73 12.80
N VAL A 70 -3.46 -8.05 12.83
CA VAL A 70 -4.73 -8.63 13.30
C VAL A 70 -5.10 -9.84 12.44
N MET A 71 -4.95 -9.75 11.12
CA MET A 71 -5.18 -10.88 10.21
C MET A 71 -4.28 -12.08 10.52
N PHE A 72 -2.97 -11.86 10.72
CA PHE A 72 -2.02 -12.94 11.01
C PHE A 72 -2.31 -13.63 12.36
N GLU A 73 -2.80 -12.89 13.35
CA GLU A 73 -3.19 -13.43 14.66
C GLU A 73 -4.49 -14.24 14.60
N HIS A 74 -5.48 -13.80 13.80
CA HIS A 74 -6.84 -14.35 13.81
C HIS A 74 -7.14 -15.35 12.68
N VAL A 75 -6.26 -15.49 11.69
CA VAL A 75 -6.46 -16.40 10.55
C VAL A 75 -5.29 -17.38 10.42
N PRO A 76 -5.27 -18.48 11.23
CA PRO A 76 -4.24 -19.50 11.15
C PRO A 76 -4.15 -20.14 9.76
N GLY A 77 -3.13 -19.73 9.00
CA GLY A 77 -2.89 -20.17 7.62
C GLY A 77 -3.94 -19.67 6.63
N CYS A 78 -4.18 -18.37 6.68
CA CYS A 78 -4.82 -17.55 5.66
C CYS A 78 -4.37 -17.94 4.23
N ARG A 79 -5.25 -17.80 3.23
CA ARG A 79 -4.91 -18.15 1.84
C ARG A 79 -3.82 -17.26 1.26
N THR A 80 -3.75 -16.00 1.66
CA THR A 80 -2.61 -15.11 1.40
C THR A 80 -1.28 -15.72 1.84
N VAL A 81 -1.29 -16.59 2.87
CA VAL A 81 -0.11 -17.29 3.42
C VAL A 81 0.06 -18.71 2.84
N ARG A 82 -1.02 -19.38 2.42
CA ARG A 82 -1.00 -20.79 1.96
C ARG A 82 -1.01 -20.97 0.43
N GLY A 83 -1.34 -19.95 -0.34
CA GLY A 83 -1.61 -20.03 -1.77
C GLY A 83 -0.39 -19.83 -2.64
N HIS A 84 0.13 -18.60 -2.73
CA HIS A 84 1.21 -18.20 -3.63
C HIS A 84 2.03 -17.04 -3.00
N HIS A 85 3.36 -17.08 -3.18
CA HIS A 85 4.38 -16.04 -3.05
C HIS A 85 4.52 -15.12 -1.82
N LEU A 86 3.67 -15.17 -0.80
CA LEU A 86 3.97 -14.54 0.49
C LEU A 86 4.17 -15.60 1.59
N THR A 87 5.28 -16.35 1.50
CA THR A 87 5.97 -16.86 2.70
C THR A 87 6.58 -15.68 3.46
N TYR A 88 5.76 -14.69 3.83
CA TYR A 88 6.22 -13.57 4.62
C TYR A 88 6.00 -13.91 6.09
N PHE A 89 7.11 -14.10 6.79
CA PHE A 89 7.08 -14.12 8.24
C PHE A 89 6.58 -12.74 8.70
N VAL A 90 5.79 -12.70 9.78
CA VAL A 90 5.25 -11.44 10.36
C VAL A 90 6.35 -10.40 10.56
N VAL A 91 7.57 -10.84 10.91
CA VAL A 91 8.76 -9.99 11.05
C VAL A 91 9.16 -9.28 9.74
N ASP A 92 9.14 -9.99 8.61
CA ASP A 92 9.49 -9.41 7.31
C ASP A 92 8.40 -8.46 6.82
N PHE A 93 7.13 -8.76 7.12
CA PHE A 93 6.01 -7.86 6.82
C PHE A 93 6.13 -6.54 7.59
N VAL A 94 6.39 -6.62 8.90
CA VAL A 94 6.60 -5.42 9.73
C VAL A 94 7.80 -4.62 9.23
N ARG A 95 8.90 -5.29 8.84
CA ARG A 95 10.09 -4.63 8.28
C ARG A 95 9.76 -3.90 6.98
N ASP A 96 8.96 -4.50 6.11
CA ASP A 96 8.52 -3.89 4.85
C ASP A 96 7.67 -2.64 5.09
N CYS A 97 6.72 -2.70 6.03
CA CYS A 97 5.93 -1.53 6.42
C CYS A 97 6.83 -0.39 6.94
N LEU A 98 7.78 -0.68 7.82
CA LEU A 98 8.72 0.33 8.34
C LEU A 98 9.57 0.95 7.22
N ASN A 99 10.01 0.15 6.25
CA ASN A 99 10.77 0.66 5.10
C ASN A 99 9.91 1.55 4.20
N LEU A 100 8.65 1.18 3.95
CA LEU A 100 7.71 2.02 3.21
C LEU A 100 7.46 3.35 3.92
N ASP A 101 7.18 3.32 5.22
CA ASP A 101 6.99 4.51 6.05
C ASP A 101 8.20 5.47 5.97
N LEU A 102 9.41 4.95 6.20
CA LEU A 102 10.65 5.73 6.07
C LEU A 102 10.80 6.37 4.69
N ARG A 103 10.55 5.61 3.61
CA ARG A 103 10.64 6.12 2.25
C ARG A 103 9.63 7.24 2.02
N LEU A 104 8.39 7.08 2.47
CA LEU A 104 7.33 8.09 2.31
C LEU A 104 7.65 9.37 3.07
N ASN A 105 8.09 9.25 4.33
CA ASN A 105 8.54 10.40 5.13
C ASN A 105 9.70 11.16 4.45
N MET A 106 10.63 10.45 3.81
CA MET A 106 11.68 11.09 3.01
C MET A 106 11.14 11.81 1.77
N LEU A 107 10.10 11.28 1.12
CA LEU A 107 9.46 11.93 -0.03
C LEU A 107 8.69 13.18 0.39
N SER A 108 7.94 13.11 1.50
CA SER A 108 7.31 14.25 2.15
C SER A 108 8.32 15.35 2.45
N TRP A 109 9.40 15.00 3.14
CA TRP A 109 10.47 15.95 3.45
C TRP A 109 11.07 16.59 2.20
N LYS A 110 11.31 15.81 1.14
CA LYS A 110 11.80 16.33 -0.15
C LYS A 110 10.81 17.30 -0.77
N LEU A 111 9.52 16.96 -0.81
CA LEU A 111 8.51 17.81 -1.40
C LEU A 111 8.35 19.13 -0.62
N ILE A 112 8.50 19.11 0.71
CA ILE A 112 8.45 20.31 1.54
C ILE A 112 9.68 21.20 1.30
N ASN A 113 10.88 20.61 1.29
CA ASN A 113 12.14 21.36 1.37
C ASN A 113 12.84 21.57 0.02
N ARG A 114 12.43 20.88 -1.04
CA ARG A 114 13.07 20.91 -2.37
C ARG A 114 12.04 21.10 -3.48
N PRO A 115 11.69 22.35 -3.82
CA PRO A 115 10.62 22.66 -4.77
C PRO A 115 10.85 22.14 -6.19
N ASP A 116 12.10 21.88 -6.57
CA ASP A 116 12.44 21.36 -7.90
C ASP A 116 12.45 19.82 -7.99
N GLU A 117 12.16 19.12 -6.87
CA GLU A 117 12.21 17.66 -6.81
C GLU A 117 10.86 16.96 -7.06
N ASP A 118 9.80 17.68 -7.47
CA ASP A 118 8.47 17.11 -7.75
C ASP A 118 8.55 15.89 -8.70
N ARG A 119 9.38 15.97 -9.75
CA ARG A 119 9.60 14.85 -10.69
C ARG A 119 10.29 13.65 -10.03
N THR A 120 11.21 13.90 -9.10
CA THR A 120 11.90 12.85 -8.34
C THR A 120 10.92 12.17 -7.39
N VAL A 121 10.07 12.94 -6.71
CA VAL A 121 9.01 12.42 -5.84
C VAL A 121 8.03 11.58 -6.64
N TYR A 122 7.58 12.08 -7.80
CA TYR A 122 6.70 11.36 -8.72
C TYR A 122 7.29 10.00 -9.13
N ASN A 123 8.54 9.97 -9.62
CA ASN A 123 9.19 8.73 -10.04
C ASN A 123 9.37 7.75 -8.87
N ARG A 124 9.60 8.24 -7.66
CA ARG A 124 9.75 7.41 -6.46
C ARG A 124 8.42 6.79 -6.03
N LEU A 125 7.33 7.55 -6.11
CA LEU A 125 5.99 7.04 -5.86
C LEU A 125 5.59 5.97 -6.89
N LEU A 126 5.94 6.13 -8.17
CA LEU A 126 5.73 5.09 -9.18
C LEU A 126 6.45 3.77 -8.84
N MET A 127 7.70 3.86 -8.38
CA MET A 127 8.44 2.66 -7.96
C MET A 127 7.80 1.98 -6.74
N ILE A 128 7.24 2.77 -5.81
CA ILE A 128 6.48 2.21 -4.67
C ILE A 128 5.23 1.49 -5.18
N LEU A 129 4.47 2.11 -6.09
CA LEU A 129 3.27 1.52 -6.69
C LEU A 129 3.56 0.17 -7.35
N GLU A 130 4.65 0.08 -8.11
CA GLU A 130 5.06 -1.17 -8.76
C GLU A 130 5.48 -2.23 -7.73
N SER A 131 6.13 -1.82 -6.64
CA SER A 131 6.59 -2.74 -5.58
C SER A 131 5.49 -3.32 -4.69
N ILE A 132 4.26 -2.79 -4.77
CA ILE A 132 3.11 -3.26 -3.98
C ILE A 132 2.05 -3.94 -4.84
N LYS A 133 2.26 -4.03 -6.16
CA LYS A 133 1.27 -4.51 -7.12
C LYS A 133 0.83 -5.95 -6.85
N ASP A 134 1.74 -6.80 -6.39
CA ASP A 134 1.50 -8.19 -6.02
C ASP A 134 0.69 -8.35 -4.71
N ARG A 135 0.54 -7.27 -3.94
CA ARG A 135 -0.21 -7.26 -2.66
C ARG A 135 -1.70 -7.00 -2.85
N ILE A 136 -2.10 -6.64 -4.07
CA ILE A 136 -3.47 -6.28 -4.44
C ILE A 136 -4.04 -7.40 -5.31
N PRO A 137 -5.07 -8.14 -4.84
CA PRO A 137 -5.71 -9.16 -5.64
C PRO A 137 -6.44 -8.54 -6.84
N ASP A 138 -6.34 -9.21 -7.99
CA ASP A 138 -7.12 -8.93 -9.21
C ASP A 138 -8.63 -8.94 -8.96
#